data_AF-A0A2G9M0N7-F1
#
_entry.id   AF-A0A2G9M0N7-F1
#
_cell.length_a   1.000
_cell.length_b   1.000
_cell.length_c   1.000
_cell.angle_alpha   90.00
_cell.angle_beta   90.00
_cell.angle_gamma   90.00
#
_symmetry.space_group_name_H-M   'P 1'
#
loop_
_entity.id
_entity.type
_entity.pdbx_description
1 polymer ?
#
loop_
_entity_poly.entity_id
_entity_poly.type
_entity_poly.pdbx_seq_one_letter_code
_entity_poly.pdbx_strand_id
1 'polypeptide(L)'
;MGKKQKLKGNAAILNSLSIIFSISTIVIVLLANFEMFAFSSSYYQKQFASLEVYSDFEMRGISRQRVNLYSEKIILFLTGKGELPAGFFNSDEESHMMDVRHLFLAVNYAFIAAIALSAASIALLLGLFKRQGAGKAASCFSKAAISVTALIAIAGVLLIFQKNFER
;
A
#
# COMPACT_ATOMS: atom_id res chain seq x y z
N MET A 1 -26.99 -7.50 -38.15
CA MET A 1 -26.61 -8.25 -36.92
C MET A 1 -25.49 -7.61 -36.07
N GLY A 2 -24.65 -6.69 -36.56
CA GLY A 2 -23.44 -6.22 -35.83
C GLY A 2 -23.60 -5.31 -34.60
N LYS A 3 -24.66 -4.48 -34.49
CA LYS A 3 -24.80 -3.53 -33.35
C LYS A 3 -25.06 -4.22 -32.00
N LYS A 4 -25.96 -5.21 -31.95
CA LYS A 4 -26.31 -5.94 -30.71
C LYS A 4 -25.15 -6.76 -30.14
N GLN A 5 -24.29 -7.31 -31.01
CA GLN A 5 -23.12 -8.10 -30.62
C GLN A 5 -22.00 -7.22 -30.05
N LYS A 6 -21.73 -6.06 -30.68
CA LYS A 6 -20.79 -5.03 -30.18
C LYS A 6 -21.25 -4.44 -28.83
N LEU A 7 -22.57 -4.31 -28.63
CA LEU A 7 -23.20 -3.84 -27.39
C LEU A 7 -23.14 -4.84 -26.23
N LYS A 8 -23.06 -6.16 -26.50
CA LYS A 8 -22.83 -7.20 -25.46
C LYS A 8 -21.35 -7.26 -25.04
N GLY A 9 -20.42 -7.13 -25.99
CA GLY A 9 -18.97 -7.10 -25.72
C GLY A 9 -18.57 -5.96 -24.78
N ASN A 10 -19.09 -4.75 -25.00
CA ASN A 10 -18.79 -3.60 -24.14
C ASN A 10 -19.30 -3.76 -22.69
N ALA A 11 -20.42 -4.47 -22.48
CA ALA A 11 -20.96 -4.69 -21.15
C ALA A 11 -20.11 -5.69 -20.34
N ALA A 12 -19.59 -6.74 -20.99
CA ALA A 12 -18.66 -7.68 -20.36
C ALA A 12 -17.36 -6.97 -19.96
N ILE A 13 -16.79 -6.14 -20.83
CA ILE A 13 -15.57 -5.37 -20.55
C ILE A 13 -15.77 -4.43 -19.35
N LEU A 14 -16.89 -3.71 -19.30
CA LEU A 14 -17.21 -2.82 -18.16
C LEU A 14 -17.28 -3.59 -16.84
N ASN A 15 -17.92 -4.75 -16.83
CA ASN A 15 -18.03 -5.58 -15.63
C ASN A 15 -16.66 -6.10 -15.18
N SER A 16 -15.83 -6.60 -16.11
CA SER A 16 -14.48 -7.04 -15.78
C SER A 16 -13.62 -5.91 -15.21
N LEU A 17 -13.67 -4.71 -15.79
CA LEU A 17 -12.94 -3.55 -15.28
C LEU A 17 -13.42 -3.12 -13.89
N SER A 18 -14.73 -3.17 -13.61
CA SER A 18 -15.25 -2.91 -12.26
C SER A 18 -14.77 -3.95 -11.25
N ILE A 19 -14.72 -5.24 -11.62
CA ILE A 19 -14.22 -6.31 -10.74
C ILE A 19 -12.72 -6.10 -10.45
N ILE A 20 -11.92 -5.84 -11.48
CA ILE A 20 -10.48 -5.58 -11.33
C ILE A 20 -10.26 -4.37 -10.42
N PHE A 21 -11.02 -3.29 -10.62
CA PHE A 21 -10.97 -2.13 -9.75
C PHE A 21 -11.28 -2.52 -8.30
N SER A 22 -12.40 -3.19 -8.03
CA SER A 22 -12.80 -3.58 -6.67
C SER A 22 -11.75 -4.45 -5.98
N ILE A 23 -11.21 -5.46 -6.66
CA ILE A 23 -10.16 -6.33 -6.10
C ILE A 23 -8.90 -5.51 -5.80
N SER A 24 -8.48 -4.66 -6.75
CA SER A 24 -7.30 -3.81 -6.58
C SER A 24 -7.48 -2.87 -5.39
N THR A 25 -8.67 -2.29 -5.22
CA THR A 25 -9.02 -1.43 -4.09
C THR A 25 -8.92 -2.16 -2.76
N ILE A 26 -9.41 -3.40 -2.66
CA ILE A 26 -9.30 -4.22 -1.44
C ILE A 26 -7.81 -4.44 -1.09
N VAL A 27 -6.99 -4.80 -2.08
CA VAL A 27 -5.55 -4.98 -1.90
C VAL A 27 -4.87 -3.68 -1.44
N ILE A 28 -5.22 -2.54 -2.05
CA ILE A 28 -4.70 -1.22 -1.64
C ILE A 28 -5.02 -0.95 -0.17
N VAL A 29 -6.26 -1.17 0.29
CA VAL A 29 -6.64 -0.92 1.69
C VAL A 29 -5.86 -1.83 2.65
N LEU A 30 -5.70 -3.11 2.31
CA LEU A 30 -4.96 -4.06 3.14
C LEU A 30 -3.47 -3.69 3.24
N LEU A 31 -2.83 -3.38 2.12
CA LEU A 31 -1.40 -3.09 2.07
C LEU A 31 -1.05 -1.68 2.55
N ALA A 32 -1.94 -0.71 2.39
CA ALA A 32 -1.73 0.64 2.92
C ALA A 32 -1.69 0.65 4.45
N ASN A 33 -2.50 -0.18 5.12
CA ASN A 33 -2.37 -0.38 6.56
C ASN A 33 -0.98 -0.91 6.91
N PHE A 34 -0.51 -1.94 6.21
CA PHE A 34 0.82 -2.50 6.45
C PHE A 34 1.95 -1.46 6.32
N GLU A 35 1.97 -0.66 5.25
CA GLU A 35 2.93 0.43 5.04
C GLU A 35 2.93 1.43 6.21
N MET A 36 1.74 1.82 6.70
CA MET A 36 1.63 2.79 7.81
C MET A 36 2.21 2.27 9.11
N PHE A 37 2.01 0.99 9.45
CA PHE A 37 2.52 0.42 10.70
C PHE A 37 3.98 0.02 10.60
N ALA A 38 4.35 -0.68 9.53
CA ALA A 38 5.62 -1.36 9.45
C ALA A 38 6.82 -0.40 9.30
N PHE A 39 6.57 0.84 8.88
CA PHE A 39 7.59 1.88 8.70
C PHE A 39 7.43 3.09 9.64
N SER A 40 6.60 2.99 10.68
CA SER A 40 6.41 4.06 11.67
C SER A 40 7.41 3.95 12.81
N SER A 41 8.44 4.80 12.80
CA SER A 41 9.39 4.89 13.92
C SER A 41 8.71 5.24 15.24
N SER A 42 7.69 6.11 15.22
CA SER A 42 6.93 6.49 16.42
C SER A 42 6.16 5.31 17.01
N TYR A 43 5.58 4.44 16.17
CA TYR A 43 4.94 3.20 16.62
C TYR A 43 5.94 2.28 17.32
N TYR A 44 7.09 1.99 16.71
CA TYR A 44 8.11 1.14 17.35
C TYR A 44 8.65 1.77 18.61
N GLN A 45 8.83 3.09 18.67
CA GLN A 45 9.31 3.74 19.89
C GLN A 45 8.33 3.61 21.06
N LYS A 46 7.02 3.69 20.79
CA LYS A 46 5.96 3.45 21.76
C LYS A 46 5.95 1.97 22.21
N GLN A 47 6.12 1.04 21.27
CA GLN A 47 6.16 -0.39 21.57
C GLN A 47 7.43 -0.82 22.32
N PHE A 48 8.58 -0.24 22.02
CA PHE A 48 9.82 -0.49 22.76
C PHE A 48 9.72 0.01 24.20
N ALA A 49 8.94 1.07 24.46
CA ALA A 49 8.67 1.52 25.81
C ALA A 49 7.70 0.59 26.55
N SER A 50 6.63 0.13 25.89
CA SER A 50 5.63 -0.75 26.52
C SER A 50 6.16 -2.16 26.80
N LEU A 51 7.11 -2.62 25.99
CA LEU A 51 7.74 -3.94 26.10
C LEU A 51 9.07 -3.91 26.86
N GLU A 52 9.42 -2.79 27.52
CA GLU A 52 10.66 -2.62 28.30
C GLU A 52 11.97 -2.88 27.53
N VAL A 53 11.92 -2.86 26.19
CA VAL A 53 13.08 -3.07 25.31
C VAL A 53 14.20 -2.09 25.61
N TYR A 54 13.88 -0.82 25.90
CA TYR A 54 14.91 0.15 26.26
C TYR A 54 15.67 -0.22 27.52
N SER A 55 14.99 -0.78 28.53
CA SER A 55 15.61 -1.19 29.79
C SER A 55 16.57 -2.36 29.58
N ASP A 56 16.21 -3.33 28.75
CA ASP A 56 17.07 -4.47 28.39
C ASP A 56 18.36 -4.03 27.68
N PHE A 57 18.25 -3.07 26.77
CA PHE A 57 19.40 -2.52 26.05
C PHE A 57 20.26 -1.60 26.93
N GLU A 58 19.64 -0.85 27.85
CA GLU A 58 20.35 0.00 28.81
C GLU A 58 21.21 -0.84 29.77
N MET A 59 20.72 -2.00 30.23
CA MET A 59 21.52 -2.96 31.00
C MET A 59 22.75 -3.48 30.24
N ARG A 60 22.71 -3.45 28.90
CA ARG A 60 23.81 -3.81 28.00
C ARG A 60 24.69 -2.60 27.61
N GLY A 61 24.47 -1.43 28.22
CA GLY A 61 25.22 -0.20 27.95
C GLY A 61 24.83 0.50 26.62
N ILE A 62 23.68 0.16 26.05
CA ILE A 62 23.18 0.75 24.80
C ILE A 62 22.11 1.78 25.15
N SER A 63 22.36 3.06 24.83
CA SER A 63 21.40 4.12 25.13
C SER A 63 20.13 4.01 24.27
N ARG A 64 19.02 4.51 24.80
CA ARG A 64 17.74 4.64 24.08
C ARG A 64 17.89 5.33 22.72
N GLN A 65 18.71 6.38 22.61
CA GLN A 65 18.93 7.05 21.33
C GLN A 65 19.58 6.12 20.30
N ARG A 66 20.50 5.26 20.75
CA ARG A 66 21.18 4.30 19.88
C ARG A 66 20.23 3.21 19.41
N VAL A 67 19.34 2.71 20.27
CA VAL A 67 18.27 1.77 19.89
C VAL A 67 17.36 2.38 18.81
N ASN A 68 16.90 3.62 19.01
CA ASN A 68 16.06 4.32 18.04
C ASN A 68 16.77 4.48 16.70
N LEU A 69 18.03 4.90 16.71
CA LEU A 69 18.84 5.04 15.49
C LEU A 69 18.97 3.71 14.73
N TYR A 70 19.22 2.59 15.43
CA TYR A 70 19.29 1.28 14.78
C TYR A 70 17.94 0.88 14.18
N SER A 71 16.84 1.10 14.90
CA SER A 71 15.51 0.80 14.38
C SER A 71 15.16 1.61 13.13
N GLU A 72 15.51 2.90 13.09
CA GLU A 72 15.33 3.75 11.91
C GLU A 72 16.17 3.27 10.72
N LYS A 73 17.43 2.88 10.96
CA LYS A 73 18.27 2.31 9.91
C LYS A 73 17.71 0.99 9.36
N ILE A 74 17.16 0.14 10.21
CA ILE A 74 16.49 -1.10 9.79
C ILE A 74 15.27 -0.77 8.92
N ILE A 75 14.43 0.19 9.32
CA ILE A 75 13.29 0.66 8.50
C ILE A 75 13.76 1.17 7.13
N LEU A 76 14.82 1.97 7.09
CA LEU A 76 15.41 2.47 5.84
C LEU A 76 15.95 1.33 4.96
N PHE A 77 16.60 0.34 5.56
CA PHE A 77 17.07 -0.85 4.85
C PHE A 77 15.91 -1.66 4.25
N LEU A 78 14.85 -1.92 5.01
CA LEU A 78 13.67 -2.65 4.55
C LEU A 78 12.92 -1.93 3.42
N THR A 79 12.93 -0.61 3.41
CA THR A 79 12.37 0.22 2.32
C THR A 79 13.31 0.37 1.11
N GLY A 80 14.50 -0.21 1.17
CA GLY A 80 15.52 -0.10 0.13
C GLY A 80 16.20 1.27 0.03
N LYS A 81 16.07 2.11 1.06
CA LYS A 81 16.62 3.47 1.15
C LYS A 81 17.89 3.56 2.00
N GLY A 82 18.41 2.43 2.47
CA GLY A 82 19.59 2.38 3.32
C GLY A 82 20.24 1.00 3.33
N GLU A 83 21.31 0.91 4.12
CA GLU A 83 22.09 -0.30 4.35
C GLU A 83 21.81 -0.89 5.72
N LEU A 84 21.99 -2.20 5.85
CA LEU A 84 21.86 -2.88 7.13
C LEU A 84 22.95 -2.36 8.09
N PRO A 85 22.63 -2.04 9.36
CA PRO A 85 23.63 -1.56 10.30
C PRO A 85 24.78 -2.55 10.50
N ALA A 86 25.99 -2.14 10.10
CA ALA A 86 27.19 -2.96 10.24
C ALA A 86 27.48 -3.34 11.69
N GLY A 87 27.82 -4.61 11.93
CA GLY A 87 28.23 -5.12 13.24
C GLY A 87 27.11 -5.28 14.27
N PHE A 88 25.85 -5.10 13.88
CA PHE A 88 24.69 -5.39 14.73
C PHE A 88 24.20 -6.84 14.58
N PHE A 89 24.38 -7.42 13.40
CA PHE A 89 23.91 -8.75 13.04
C PHE A 89 25.10 -9.67 12.76
N ASN A 90 24.93 -10.96 13.04
CA ASN A 90 25.85 -12.00 12.57
C ASN A 90 25.51 -12.44 11.12
N SER A 91 26.32 -13.29 10.49
CA SER A 91 26.14 -13.69 9.09
C SER A 91 24.77 -14.31 8.79
N ASP A 92 24.22 -15.09 9.72
CA ASP A 92 22.95 -15.79 9.54
C ASP A 92 21.79 -14.79 9.66
N GLU A 93 21.89 -13.86 10.62
CA GLU A 93 20.95 -12.76 10.79
C GLU A 93 20.98 -11.78 9.62
N GLU A 94 22.16 -11.49 9.06
CA GLU A 94 22.30 -10.67 7.85
C GLU A 94 21.58 -11.30 6.65
N SER A 95 21.76 -12.61 6.45
CA SER A 95 21.04 -13.35 5.41
C SER A 95 19.53 -13.31 5.65
N HIS A 96 19.08 -13.53 6.88
CA HIS A 96 17.67 -13.44 7.23
C HIS A 96 17.10 -12.05 6.97
N MET A 97 17.84 -10.99 7.31
CA MET A 97 17.43 -9.61 7.06
C MET A 97 17.30 -9.29 5.57
N MET A 98 18.12 -9.91 4.71
CA MET A 98 17.96 -9.80 3.26
C MET A 98 16.65 -10.43 2.77
N ASP A 99 16.28 -11.62 3.27
CA ASP A 99 15.00 -12.25 2.95
C ASP A 99 13.82 -11.39 3.40
N VAL A 100 13.89 -10.84 4.62
CA VAL A 100 12.88 -9.91 5.14
C VAL A 100 12.79 -8.68 4.24
N ARG A 101 13.92 -8.09 3.81
CA ARG A 101 13.92 -6.96 2.88
C ARG A 101 13.26 -7.32 1.55
N HIS A 102 13.54 -8.48 0.98
CA HIS A 102 12.91 -8.92 -0.26
C HIS A 102 11.38 -9.06 -0.12
N LEU A 103 10.91 -9.59 1.02
CA LEU A 103 9.49 -9.67 1.32
C LEU A 103 8.84 -8.28 1.40
N PHE A 104 9.46 -7.35 2.11
CA PHE A 104 8.97 -5.97 2.24
C PHE A 104 8.92 -5.24 0.89
N LEU A 105 9.96 -5.40 0.06
CA LEU A 105 9.98 -4.83 -1.29
C LEU A 105 8.90 -5.46 -2.18
N ALA A 106 8.69 -6.77 -2.11
CA ALA A 106 7.63 -7.45 -2.84
C ALA A 106 6.24 -6.93 -2.46
N VAL A 107 6.00 -6.69 -1.17
CA VAL A 107 4.76 -6.09 -0.68
C VAL A 107 4.57 -4.67 -1.23
N ASN A 108 5.61 -3.83 -1.18
CA ASN A 108 5.54 -2.48 -1.74
C ASN A 108 5.31 -2.49 -3.26
N TYR A 109 5.96 -3.39 -4.01
CA TYR A 109 5.70 -3.54 -5.44
C TYR A 109 4.28 -4.01 -5.73
N ALA A 110 3.73 -4.93 -4.94
CA ALA A 110 2.34 -5.36 -5.06
C ALA A 110 1.37 -4.20 -4.77
N PHE A 111 1.68 -3.36 -3.79
CA PHE A 111 0.90 -2.17 -3.47
C PHE A 111 0.88 -1.16 -4.63
N ILE A 112 2.05 -0.82 -5.17
CA ILE A 112 2.18 0.07 -6.33
C ILE A 112 1.46 -0.51 -7.56
N ALA A 113 1.59 -1.82 -7.80
CA ALA A 113 0.91 -2.51 -8.89
C ALA A 113 -0.61 -2.45 -8.74
N ALA A 114 -1.14 -2.63 -7.53
CA ALA A 114 -2.58 -2.51 -7.26
C ALA A 114 -3.09 -1.08 -7.50
N ILE A 115 -2.33 -0.05 -7.10
CA ILE A 115 -2.63 1.35 -7.42
C ILE A 115 -2.66 1.57 -8.94
N ALA A 116 -1.66 1.08 -9.65
CA ALA A 116 -1.56 1.22 -11.10
C ALA A 116 -2.73 0.53 -11.83
N LEU A 117 -3.10 -0.69 -11.41
CA LEU A 117 -4.24 -1.43 -11.95
C LEU A 117 -5.57 -0.73 -11.69
N SER A 118 -5.74 -0.18 -10.49
CA SER A 118 -6.91 0.60 -10.10
C SER A 118 -7.06 1.87 -10.97
N ALA A 119 -5.96 2.63 -11.13
CA ALA A 119 -5.93 3.84 -11.95
C ALA A 119 -6.17 3.54 -13.44
N ALA A 120 -5.53 2.49 -13.98
CA ALA A 120 -5.73 2.04 -15.35
C ALA A 120 -7.18 1.61 -15.61
N SER A 121 -7.81 0.91 -14.66
CA SER A 121 -9.20 0.49 -14.75
C SER A 121 -10.14 1.70 -14.83
N ILE A 122 -9.93 2.72 -14.01
CA ILE A 122 -10.71 3.97 -14.07
C ILE A 122 -10.50 4.69 -15.41
N ALA A 123 -9.25 4.82 -15.86
CA ALA A 123 -8.95 5.48 -17.13
C ALA A 123 -9.66 4.79 -18.31
N LEU A 124 -9.69 3.46 -18.32
CA LEU A 124 -10.40 2.67 -19.33
C LEU A 124 -11.92 2.83 -19.22
N LEU A 125 -12.50 2.84 -18.00
CA LEU A 125 -13.92 3.10 -17.79
C LEU A 125 -14.34 4.48 -18.32
N LEU A 126 -13.55 5.52 -18.04
CA LEU A 126 -13.77 6.88 -18.55
C LEU A 126 -13.57 6.98 -20.07
N GLY A 127 -12.59 6.27 -20.63
CA GLY A 127 -12.36 6.20 -22.07
C GLY A 127 -13.51 5.52 -22.83
N LEU A 128 -14.09 4.46 -22.24
CA LEU A 128 -15.26 3.80 -22.78
C LEU A 128 -16.52 4.65 -22.68
N PHE A 129 -16.65 5.50 -21.65
CA PHE A 129 -17.75 6.47 -21.52
C PHE A 129 -17.81 7.41 -22.72
N LYS A 130 -16.67 7.95 -23.18
CA LYS A 130 -16.59 8.83 -24.36
C LYS A 130 -17.05 8.17 -25.67
N ARG A 131 -17.17 6.83 -25.71
CA ARG A 131 -17.49 6.05 -26.92
C ARG A 131 -18.91 5.46 -26.93
N GLN A 132 -19.74 5.69 -25.90
CA GLN A 132 -21.09 5.11 -25.82
C GLN A 132 -22.22 6.13 -25.98
N GLY A 133 -23.34 5.71 -26.58
CA GLY A 133 -24.56 6.53 -26.72
C GLY A 133 -25.29 6.77 -25.40
N ALA A 134 -26.03 7.89 -25.34
CA ALA A 134 -26.59 8.51 -24.13
C ALA A 134 -27.24 7.56 -23.09
N GLY A 135 -27.97 6.53 -23.53
CA GLY A 135 -28.67 5.61 -22.62
C GLY A 135 -27.79 4.62 -21.85
N LYS A 136 -26.60 4.26 -22.35
CA LYS A 136 -25.64 3.37 -21.64
C LYS A 136 -24.51 4.12 -20.95
N ALA A 137 -24.33 5.39 -21.31
CA ALA A 137 -23.38 6.31 -20.70
C ALA A 137 -23.67 6.48 -19.19
N ALA A 138 -24.94 6.53 -18.77
CA ALA A 138 -25.32 6.67 -17.36
C ALA A 138 -24.81 5.53 -16.46
N SER A 139 -24.79 4.27 -16.94
CA SER A 139 -24.26 3.15 -16.14
C SER A 139 -22.73 3.16 -16.03
N CYS A 140 -22.04 3.66 -17.06
CA CYS A 140 -20.59 3.83 -17.02
C CYS A 140 -20.20 4.98 -16.10
N PHE A 141 -20.95 6.09 -16.15
CA PHE A 141 -20.72 7.25 -15.30
C PHE A 141 -20.92 6.93 -13.82
N SER A 142 -22.02 6.25 -13.47
CA SER A 142 -22.26 5.82 -12.08
C SER A 142 -21.15 4.90 -11.56
N LYS A 143 -20.73 3.90 -12.34
CA LYS A 143 -19.62 3.01 -11.94
C LYS A 143 -18.29 3.76 -11.78
N ALA A 144 -17.95 4.65 -12.71
CA ALA A 144 -16.74 5.45 -12.64
C ALA A 144 -16.78 6.43 -11.45
N ALA A 145 -17.92 7.09 -11.21
CA ALA A 145 -18.11 7.99 -10.08
C ALA A 145 -17.96 7.26 -8.74
N ILE A 146 -18.61 6.11 -8.57
CA ILE A 146 -18.47 5.26 -7.37
C ILE A 146 -16.99 4.88 -7.17
N SER A 147 -16.29 4.50 -8.23
CA SER A 147 -14.88 4.10 -8.16
C SER A 147 -13.98 5.26 -7.71
N VAL A 148 -14.19 6.46 -8.27
CA VAL A 148 -13.44 7.67 -7.90
C VAL A 148 -13.75 8.07 -6.45
N THR A 149 -15.02 8.08 -6.05
CA THR A 149 -15.41 8.40 -4.67
C THR A 149 -14.81 7.40 -3.67
N ALA A 150 -14.80 6.10 -4.00
CA ALA A 150 -14.17 5.08 -3.16
C ALA A 150 -12.66 5.33 -2.98
N LEU A 151 -11.94 5.67 -4.06
CA LEU A 151 -10.52 6.04 -3.97
C LEU A 151 -10.29 7.29 -3.11
N ILE A 152 -11.11 8.33 -3.28
CA ILE A 152 -11.00 9.55 -2.48
C ILE A 152 -11.26 9.25 -1.00
N ALA A 153 -12.27 8.44 -0.69
CA ALA A 153 -12.57 8.03 0.68
C ALA A 153 -11.39 7.26 1.29
N ILE A 154 -10.80 6.31 0.55
CA ILE A 154 -9.64 5.54 1.01
C ILE A 154 -8.44 6.45 1.21
N ALA A 155 -8.13 7.34 0.26
CA ALA A 155 -7.05 8.30 0.41
C ALA A 155 -7.27 9.21 1.63
N GLY A 156 -8.50 9.68 1.85
CA GLY A 156 -8.87 10.49 3.02
C GLY A 156 -8.69 9.73 4.33
N VAL A 157 -9.10 8.47 4.40
CA VAL A 157 -8.88 7.60 5.57
C VAL A 157 -7.38 7.44 5.82
N LEU A 158 -6.60 7.09 4.79
CA LEU A 158 -5.15 6.93 4.91
C LEU A 158 -4.45 8.21 5.41
N LEU A 159 -4.86 9.38 4.92
CA LEU A 159 -4.31 10.67 5.37
C LEU A 159 -4.66 10.97 6.84
N ILE A 160 -5.90 10.67 7.28
CA ILE A 160 -6.31 10.84 8.68
C ILE A 160 -5.49 9.89 9.58
N PHE A 161 -5.31 8.64 9.16
CA PHE A 161 -4.50 7.67 9.88
C PHE A 161 -3.04 8.09 9.97
N GLN A 162 -2.41 8.50 8.86
CA GLN A 162 -1.03 8.99 8.85
C GLN A 162 -0.83 10.16 9.83
N LYS A 163 -1.75 11.13 9.82
CA LYS A 163 -1.70 12.29 10.73
C LYS A 163 -1.81 11.90 12.20
N ASN A 164 -2.55 10.84 12.53
CA ASN A 164 -2.66 10.34 13.89
C ASN A 164 -1.42 9.55 14.34
N PHE A 165 -0.67 8.96 13.40
CA PHE A 165 0.57 8.23 13.68
C PHE A 165 1.80 9.13 13.83
N GLU A 166 1.79 10.30 13.19
CA GLU A 166 2.83 11.33 13.36
C GLU A 166 2.70 12.13 14.68
N ARG A 167 1.65 11.88 15.49
CA ARG A 167 1.45 12.46 16.83
C ARG A 167 1.90 11.51 17.95
#